data_AF-D0UJE2-F1
#
_entry.id   AF-D0UJE2-F1
#
_cell.length_a   1.000
_cell.length_b   1.000
_cell.length_c   1.000
_cell.angle_alpha   90.00
_cell.angle_beta   90.00
_cell.angle_gamma   90.00
#
_symmetry.space_group_name_H-M   'P 1'
#
loop_
_entity.id
_entity.type
_entity.pdbx_description
1 polymer ?
#
loop_
_entity_poly.entity_id
_entity_poly.type
_entity_poly.pdbx_seq_one_letter_code
_entity_poly.pdbx_strand_id
1 'polypeptide(L)'
;HLTGDIHAITAANNLLAAQIEARMFHEATQSDKALYSRLVPKDKGTRKFSAIQLRRLTKLGINKVDPDSLTEDEIRNFVRLDIDPSTITWQRVMDTNDRFLRKIRVGLSDTEKGHERDCQFDITVASEIMAVLALTTGYTDFRARLGQMVVASSKQGVPITADDLGASGALMVLLKDAIHPNLMQTLEGTPVFVHAGP
;
A
#
# COMPACT_ATOMS: atom_id res chain seq x y z
N HIS A 1 3.40 0.45 -24.20
CA HIS A 1 4.05 0.32 -22.87
C HIS A 1 4.72 -1.05 -22.70
N LEU A 2 5.32 -1.61 -23.77
CA LEU A 2 5.82 -3.00 -23.78
C LEU A 2 4.69 -4.01 -23.47
N THR A 3 4.79 -4.76 -22.39
CA THR A 3 3.81 -5.75 -21.90
C THR A 3 2.86 -5.19 -20.84
N GLY A 4 2.98 -3.90 -20.49
CA GLY A 4 2.13 -3.25 -19.48
C GLY A 4 2.72 -3.23 -18.07
N ASP A 5 3.95 -3.71 -17.87
CA ASP A 5 4.61 -3.78 -16.56
C ASP A 5 4.63 -2.41 -15.85
N ILE A 6 5.00 -1.34 -16.58
CA ILE A 6 5.01 0.02 -16.03
C ILE A 6 3.60 0.45 -15.60
N HIS A 7 2.55 0.09 -16.33
CA HIS A 7 1.20 0.42 -15.93
C HIS A 7 0.74 -0.32 -14.68
N ALA A 8 1.10 -1.59 -14.56
CA ALA A 8 0.81 -2.37 -13.36
C ALA A 8 1.46 -1.73 -12.14
N ILE A 9 2.70 -1.26 -12.28
CA ILE A 9 3.41 -0.49 -11.24
C ILE A 9 2.72 0.84 -10.94
N THR A 10 2.36 1.62 -11.97
CA THR A 10 1.63 2.89 -11.78
C THR A 10 0.32 2.66 -11.01
N ALA A 11 -0.46 1.65 -11.40
CA ALA A 11 -1.73 1.31 -10.77
C ALA A 11 -1.53 0.86 -9.31
N ALA A 12 -0.56 -0.03 -9.06
CA ALA A 12 -0.26 -0.52 -7.72
C ALA A 12 0.24 0.60 -6.79
N ASN A 13 1.16 1.45 -7.25
CA ASN A 13 1.68 2.56 -6.47
C ASN A 13 0.57 3.55 -6.09
N ASN A 14 -0.28 3.91 -7.06
CA ASN A 14 -1.37 4.87 -6.85
C ASN A 14 -2.52 4.28 -6.02
N LEU A 15 -2.74 2.95 -6.08
CA LEU A 15 -3.65 2.26 -5.14
C LEU A 15 -3.17 2.44 -3.70
N LEU A 16 -1.87 2.22 -3.43
CA LEU A 16 -1.31 2.39 -2.08
C LEU A 16 -1.41 3.85 -1.62
N ALA A 17 -1.10 4.82 -2.50
CA ALA A 17 -1.26 6.24 -2.20
C ALA A 17 -2.71 6.61 -1.85
N ALA A 18 -3.69 6.11 -2.62
CA ALA A 18 -5.11 6.33 -2.33
C ALA A 18 -5.53 5.67 -1.01
N GLN A 19 -4.99 4.50 -0.69
CA GLN A 19 -5.32 3.77 0.53
C GLN A 19 -4.81 4.47 1.79
N ILE A 20 -3.66 5.15 1.73
CA ILE A 20 -3.16 6.00 2.83
C ILE A 20 -4.18 7.08 3.18
N GLU A 21 -4.63 7.83 2.17
CA GLU A 21 -5.56 8.95 2.37
C GLU A 21 -6.94 8.46 2.80
N ALA A 22 -7.47 7.41 2.17
CA ALA A 22 -8.73 6.79 2.56
C ALA A 22 -8.68 6.29 4.01
N ARG A 23 -7.55 5.71 4.43
CA ARG A 23 -7.34 5.27 5.81
C ARG A 23 -7.40 6.47 6.77
N MET A 24 -6.66 7.54 6.49
CA MET A 24 -6.66 8.74 7.32
C MET A 24 -8.05 9.38 7.43
N PHE A 25 -8.76 9.50 6.31
CA PHE A 25 -10.11 10.06 6.26
C PHE A 25 -11.10 9.23 7.08
N HIS A 26 -11.10 7.90 6.90
CA HIS A 26 -12.01 7.02 7.64
C HIS A 26 -11.67 6.90 9.12
N GLU A 27 -10.39 6.97 9.48
CA GLU A 27 -10.01 7.12 10.88
C GLU A 27 -10.60 8.43 11.44
N ALA A 28 -10.35 9.58 10.82
CA ALA A 28 -10.83 10.85 11.36
C ALA A 28 -12.36 10.95 11.53
N THR A 29 -13.14 10.23 10.70
CA THR A 29 -14.60 10.38 10.61
C THR A 29 -15.40 9.28 11.30
N GLN A 30 -14.78 8.18 11.73
CA GLN A 30 -15.50 7.01 12.24
C GLN A 30 -15.08 6.61 13.65
N SER A 31 -15.99 5.95 14.37
CA SER A 31 -15.69 5.38 15.69
C SER A 31 -14.87 4.09 15.59
N ASP A 32 -14.13 3.77 16.66
CA ASP A 32 -13.28 2.56 16.72
C ASP A 32 -14.09 1.29 16.46
N LYS A 33 -15.31 1.22 17.02
CA LYS A 33 -16.24 0.10 16.80
C LYS A 33 -16.66 -0.05 15.34
N ALA A 34 -16.92 1.07 14.66
CA ALA A 34 -17.34 1.08 13.26
C ALA A 34 -16.18 0.67 12.33
N LEU A 35 -14.96 1.13 12.62
CA LEU A 35 -13.75 0.71 11.92
C LEU A 35 -13.49 -0.79 12.12
N TYR A 36 -13.56 -1.27 13.37
CA TYR A 36 -13.33 -2.66 13.70
C TYR A 36 -14.30 -3.59 12.98
N SER A 37 -15.58 -3.21 12.92
CA SER A 37 -16.61 -4.01 12.27
C SER A 37 -16.44 -4.09 10.75
N ARG A 38 -15.77 -3.12 10.12
CA ARG A 38 -15.45 -3.15 8.68
C ARG A 38 -14.16 -3.92 8.39
N LEU A 39 -13.15 -3.78 9.25
CA LEU A 39 -11.88 -4.49 9.11
C LEU A 39 -12.04 -5.98 9.43
N VAL A 40 -12.85 -6.32 10.44
CA VAL A 40 -13.11 -7.69 10.88
C VAL A 40 -14.63 -7.94 10.86
N PRO A 41 -15.22 -8.07 9.66
CA PRO A 41 -16.65 -8.29 9.54
C PRO A 41 -17.03 -9.67 10.09
N LYS A 42 -18.28 -9.79 10.54
CA LYS A 42 -18.86 -11.08 10.89
C LYS A 42 -19.25 -11.81 9.60
N ASP A 43 -18.67 -12.98 9.38
CA ASP A 43 -19.11 -13.92 8.35
C ASP A 43 -19.84 -15.08 9.05
N LYS A 44 -21.10 -15.30 8.67
CA LYS A 44 -22.00 -16.29 9.29
C LYS A 44 -22.00 -16.24 10.83
N GLY A 45 -21.96 -15.03 11.39
CA GLY A 45 -21.97 -14.78 12.83
C GLY A 45 -20.60 -14.84 13.52
N THR A 46 -19.55 -15.31 12.84
CA THR A 46 -18.20 -15.44 13.39
C THR A 46 -17.23 -14.42 12.80
N ARG A 47 -16.32 -13.89 13.62
CA ARG A 47 -15.20 -13.08 13.15
C ARG A 47 -13.95 -13.94 13.02
N LYS A 48 -13.11 -13.63 12.03
CA LYS A 48 -11.79 -14.25 11.87
C LYS A 48 -10.78 -13.20 11.43
N PHE A 49 -9.60 -13.20 12.05
CA PHE A 49 -8.51 -12.38 11.56
C PHE A 49 -7.90 -12.99 10.30
N SER A 50 -7.58 -12.14 9.33
CA SER A 50 -6.75 -12.51 8.19
C SER A 50 -5.27 -12.61 8.60
N ALA A 51 -4.44 -13.24 7.75
CA ALA A 51 -3.00 -13.35 8.02
C ALA A 51 -2.31 -11.99 8.18
N ILE A 52 -2.74 -10.96 7.45
CA ILE A 52 -2.21 -9.60 7.57
C ILE A 52 -2.60 -8.99 8.92
N GLN A 53 -3.84 -9.20 9.37
CA GLN A 53 -4.33 -8.69 10.64
C GLN A 53 -3.60 -9.34 11.83
N LEU A 54 -3.31 -10.64 11.75
CA LEU A 54 -2.50 -11.33 12.75
C LEU A 54 -1.07 -10.76 12.85
N ARG A 55 -0.44 -10.44 11.71
CA ARG A 55 0.87 -9.77 11.70
C ARG A 55 0.81 -8.40 12.38
N ARG A 56 -0.25 -7.64 12.12
CA ARG A 56 -0.48 -6.35 12.79
C ARG A 56 -0.65 -6.49 14.29
N LEU A 57 -1.44 -7.46 14.76
CA LEU A 57 -1.59 -7.74 16.20
C LEU A 57 -0.25 -8.11 16.84
N THR A 58 0.54 -8.94 16.17
CA THR A 58 1.89 -9.30 16.60
C THR A 58 2.79 -8.06 16.72
N LYS A 59 2.76 -7.16 15.74
CA LYS A 59 3.49 -5.87 15.76
C LYS A 59 3.07 -4.98 16.93
N LEU A 60 1.81 -5.05 17.36
CA LEU A 60 1.29 -4.33 18.51
C LEU A 60 1.53 -5.04 19.86
N GLY A 61 2.16 -6.22 19.85
CA GLY A 61 2.36 -7.03 21.07
C GLY A 61 1.09 -7.72 21.58
N ILE A 62 0.06 -7.86 20.74
CA ILE A 62 -1.23 -8.45 21.10
C ILE A 62 -1.23 -9.92 20.65
N ASN A 63 -1.16 -10.85 21.60
CA ASN A 63 -1.11 -12.31 21.35
C ASN A 63 -2.50 -12.97 21.40
N LYS A 64 -3.52 -12.31 20.83
CA LYS A 64 -4.91 -12.80 20.80
C LYS A 64 -5.30 -13.15 19.37
N VAL A 65 -5.86 -14.35 19.19
CA VAL A 65 -6.30 -14.86 17.88
C VAL A 65 -7.82 -14.80 17.70
N ASP A 66 -8.56 -14.66 18.79
CA ASP A 66 -10.02 -14.49 18.76
C ASP A 66 -10.37 -13.00 18.67
N PRO A 67 -11.01 -12.55 17.57
CA PRO A 67 -11.40 -11.15 17.41
C PRO A 67 -12.38 -10.62 18.46
N ASP A 68 -13.18 -11.48 19.09
CA ASP A 68 -14.16 -11.03 20.09
C ASP A 68 -13.54 -10.96 21.51
N SER A 69 -12.28 -11.37 21.66
CA SER A 69 -11.52 -11.31 22.93
C SER A 69 -10.70 -10.02 23.14
N LEU A 70 -10.67 -9.12 22.15
CA LEU A 70 -9.94 -7.87 22.24
C LEU A 70 -10.62 -6.88 23.20
N THR A 71 -9.84 -6.19 24.01
CA THR A 71 -10.31 -5.05 24.83
C THR A 71 -10.57 -3.82 23.95
N GLU A 72 -11.25 -2.81 24.49
CA GLU A 72 -11.49 -1.56 23.76
C GLU A 72 -10.18 -0.85 23.35
N ASP A 73 -9.18 -0.86 24.25
CA ASP A 73 -7.85 -0.29 23.97
C ASP A 73 -7.08 -1.08 22.90
N GLU A 74 -7.15 -2.41 22.94
CA GLU A 74 -6.56 -3.26 21.91
C GLU A 74 -7.23 -3.05 20.55
N ILE A 75 -8.57 -2.93 20.53
CA ILE A 75 -9.33 -2.61 19.33
C ILE A 75 -8.89 -1.25 18.78
N ARG A 76 -8.80 -0.22 19.63
CA ARG A 76 -8.34 1.11 19.23
C ARG A 76 -6.96 1.05 18.57
N ASN A 77 -5.99 0.43 19.23
CA ASN A 77 -4.62 0.31 18.70
C ASN A 77 -4.57 -0.51 17.41
N PHE A 78 -5.43 -1.53 17.29
CA PHE A 78 -5.53 -2.33 16.09
C PHE A 78 -6.14 -1.54 14.91
N VAL A 79 -7.22 -0.79 15.11
CA VAL A 79 -7.92 -0.11 14.01
C VAL A 79 -7.34 1.25 13.63
N ARG A 80 -6.55 1.87 14.50
CA ARG A 80 -5.91 3.17 14.26
C ARG A 80 -4.45 2.99 13.86
N LEU A 81 -4.08 3.44 12.67
CA LEU A 81 -2.66 3.67 12.34
C LEU A 81 -2.19 5.01 12.88
N ASP A 82 -3.12 5.96 13.02
CA ASP A 82 -2.84 7.32 13.48
C ASP A 82 -1.67 7.94 12.71
N ILE A 83 -1.71 7.82 11.38
CA ILE A 83 -0.68 8.32 10.46
C ILE A 83 -0.49 9.81 10.70
N ASP A 84 0.77 10.23 10.87
CA ASP A 84 1.15 11.63 10.84
C ASP A 84 1.28 12.08 9.37
N PRO A 85 0.42 12.99 8.88
CA PRO A 85 0.44 13.46 7.49
C PRO A 85 1.80 14.02 7.06
N SER A 86 2.55 14.62 7.98
CA SER A 86 3.84 15.26 7.70
C SER A 86 4.97 14.25 7.42
N THR A 87 4.76 12.99 7.81
CA THR A 87 5.72 11.89 7.67
C THR A 87 5.45 11.00 6.45
N ILE A 88 4.41 11.28 5.67
CA ILE A 88 4.08 10.50 4.47
C ILE A 88 5.20 10.68 3.44
N THR A 89 5.93 9.60 3.19
CA THR A 89 6.99 9.52 2.18
C THR A 89 6.46 9.01 0.85
N TRP A 90 5.32 8.29 0.87
CA TRP A 90 4.75 7.68 -0.33
C TRP A 90 4.09 8.71 -1.24
N GLN A 91 4.66 8.87 -2.45
CA GLN A 91 4.15 9.78 -3.47
C GLN A 91 3.31 9.04 -4.52
N ARG A 92 2.56 9.80 -5.31
CA ARG A 92 1.89 9.27 -6.50
C ARG A 92 2.89 9.14 -7.64
N VAL A 93 2.54 8.38 -8.66
CA VAL A 93 3.41 8.25 -9.84
C VAL A 93 2.62 8.32 -11.14
N MET A 94 3.31 8.74 -12.20
CA MET A 94 2.86 8.62 -13.58
C MET A 94 4.04 8.43 -14.53
N ASP A 95 3.81 7.77 -15.66
CA ASP A 95 4.85 7.55 -16.69
C ASP A 95 4.81 8.64 -17.78
N THR A 96 4.87 9.90 -17.35
CA THR A 96 4.87 11.08 -18.23
C THR A 96 5.79 12.15 -17.64
N ASN A 97 6.56 12.82 -18.50
CA ASN A 97 7.39 13.96 -18.09
C ASN A 97 6.54 15.21 -17.83
N ASP A 98 5.86 15.25 -16.68
CA ASP A 98 5.03 16.38 -16.28
C ASP A 98 5.60 17.11 -15.06
N ARG A 99 6.25 18.25 -15.30
CA ARG A 99 6.89 19.04 -14.23
C ARG A 99 5.90 19.74 -13.30
N PHE A 100 4.66 19.98 -13.73
CA PHE A 100 3.68 20.71 -12.91
C PHE A 100 3.14 19.87 -11.75
N LEU A 101 3.32 18.55 -11.81
CA LEU A 101 2.92 17.63 -10.74
C LEU A 101 3.99 17.42 -9.66
N ARG A 102 5.15 18.09 -9.76
CA ARG A 102 6.21 18.04 -8.73
C ARG A 102 5.79 18.63 -7.38
N LYS A 103 4.75 19.46 -7.34
CA LYS A 103 4.13 19.93 -6.12
C LYS A 103 2.68 20.30 -6.38
N ILE A 104 1.76 19.60 -5.75
CA ILE A 104 0.32 19.81 -5.87
C ILE A 104 -0.33 19.77 -4.49
N ARG A 105 -1.59 20.22 -4.41
CA ARG A 105 -2.45 20.03 -3.25
C ARG A 105 -3.64 19.14 -3.62
N VAL A 106 -3.93 18.15 -2.78
CA VAL A 106 -5.04 17.20 -2.95
C VAL A 106 -6.06 17.35 -1.82
N GLY A 107 -7.24 16.73 -1.97
CA GLY A 107 -8.30 16.77 -0.95
C GLY A 107 -9.10 18.07 -0.92
N LEU A 108 -9.09 18.85 -2.02
CA LEU A 108 -9.77 20.14 -2.12
C LEU A 108 -11.28 20.06 -2.35
N SER A 109 -11.83 18.86 -2.56
CA SER A 109 -13.27 18.67 -2.68
C SER A 109 -13.96 18.89 -1.33
N ASP A 110 -15.19 19.39 -1.35
CA ASP A 110 -16.01 19.60 -0.14
C ASP A 110 -16.22 18.31 0.66
N THR A 111 -16.19 17.14 0.00
CA THR A 111 -16.30 15.82 0.64
C THR A 111 -15.07 15.44 1.46
N GLU A 112 -13.90 15.99 1.14
CA GLU A 112 -12.62 15.74 1.81
C GLU A 112 -12.15 16.96 2.63
N LYS A 113 -13.05 17.93 2.85
CA LYS A 113 -12.74 19.19 3.53
C LYS A 113 -12.02 18.98 4.86
N GLY A 114 -10.90 19.70 5.04
CA GLY A 114 -10.05 19.60 6.23
C GLY A 114 -9.04 18.45 6.19
N HIS A 115 -9.02 17.65 5.13
CA HIS A 115 -8.04 16.59 4.87
C HIS A 115 -7.11 16.91 3.69
N GLU A 116 -6.93 18.20 3.43
CA GLU A 116 -6.01 18.68 2.39
C GLU A 116 -4.56 18.39 2.74
N ARG A 117 -3.74 18.09 1.73
CA ARG A 117 -2.30 17.97 1.90
C ARG A 117 -1.55 18.32 0.63
N ASP A 118 -0.29 18.73 0.82
CA ASP A 118 0.66 18.79 -0.28
C ASP A 118 1.14 17.37 -0.64
N CYS A 119 1.31 17.11 -1.92
CA CYS A 119 1.95 15.90 -2.42
C CYS A 119 2.65 16.17 -3.76
N GLN A 120 3.31 15.14 -4.31
CA GLN A 120 3.91 15.20 -5.64
C GLN A 120 3.62 13.93 -6.43
N PHE A 121 3.91 13.99 -7.73
CA PHE A 121 4.07 12.83 -8.60
C PHE A 121 5.54 12.66 -8.97
N ASP A 122 6.01 11.42 -8.87
CA ASP A 122 7.28 10.99 -9.44
C ASP A 122 7.04 10.23 -10.76
N ILE A 123 8.10 10.07 -11.56
CA ILE A 123 8.02 9.21 -12.73
C ILE A 123 7.89 7.75 -12.27
N THR A 124 7.05 6.93 -12.92
CA THR A 124 6.72 5.56 -12.44
C THR A 124 7.93 4.69 -12.14
N VAL A 125 8.99 4.79 -12.94
CA VAL A 125 10.22 4.02 -12.75
C VAL A 125 10.92 4.32 -11.41
N ALA A 126 10.70 5.51 -10.82
CA ALA A 126 11.24 5.90 -9.52
C ALA A 126 10.46 5.31 -8.31
N SER A 127 9.36 4.59 -8.55
CA SER A 127 8.60 3.93 -7.48
C SER A 127 9.42 2.87 -6.77
N GLU A 128 9.30 2.77 -5.44
CA GLU A 128 9.87 1.65 -4.68
C GLU A 128 9.36 0.29 -5.20
N ILE A 129 8.13 0.23 -5.73
CA ILE A 129 7.58 -0.99 -6.35
C ILE A 129 8.43 -1.46 -7.54
N MET A 130 8.97 -0.52 -8.35
CA MET A 130 9.86 -0.86 -9.46
C MET A 130 11.17 -1.48 -8.96
N ALA A 131 11.76 -0.91 -7.91
CA ALA A 131 12.96 -1.48 -7.28
C ALA A 131 12.67 -2.86 -6.65
N VAL A 132 11.53 -3.01 -5.97
CA VAL A 132 11.09 -4.29 -5.39
C VAL A 132 10.86 -5.35 -6.47
N LEU A 133 10.31 -4.98 -7.62
CA LEU A 133 10.18 -5.87 -8.78
C LEU A 133 11.56 -6.28 -9.34
N ALA A 134 12.51 -5.36 -9.44
CA ALA A 134 13.85 -5.66 -9.96
C ALA A 134 14.70 -6.54 -9.01
N LEU A 135 14.42 -6.51 -7.70
CA LEU A 135 15.20 -7.20 -6.67
C LEU A 135 14.56 -8.50 -6.14
N THR A 136 13.32 -8.80 -6.53
CA THR A 136 12.61 -9.97 -6.03
C THR A 136 13.15 -11.27 -6.63
N THR A 137 13.11 -12.34 -5.84
CA THR A 137 13.49 -13.71 -6.25
C THR A 137 12.29 -14.61 -6.56
N GLY A 138 11.06 -14.10 -6.40
CA GLY A 138 9.83 -14.82 -6.72
C GLY A 138 8.62 -14.29 -5.97
N TYR A 139 7.45 -14.93 -6.11
CA TYR A 139 6.18 -14.42 -5.56
C TYR A 139 6.19 -14.22 -4.04
N THR A 140 6.80 -15.15 -3.29
CA THR A 140 6.84 -15.08 -1.82
C THR A 140 7.68 -13.89 -1.34
N ASP A 141 8.87 -13.71 -1.94
CA ASP A 141 9.78 -12.60 -1.67
C ASP A 141 9.15 -11.27 -2.11
N PHE A 142 8.53 -11.25 -3.30
CA PHE A 142 7.88 -10.07 -3.84
C PHE A 142 6.77 -9.57 -2.91
N ARG A 143 5.89 -10.49 -2.46
CA ARG A 143 4.82 -10.16 -1.52
C ARG A 143 5.36 -9.66 -0.18
N ALA A 144 6.43 -10.28 0.33
CA ALA A 144 7.04 -9.88 1.59
C ALA A 144 7.61 -8.46 1.50
N ARG A 145 8.37 -8.16 0.44
CA ARG A 145 8.95 -6.83 0.19
C ARG A 145 7.87 -5.76 0.01
N LEU A 146 6.85 -6.04 -0.80
CA LEU A 146 5.70 -5.14 -0.96
C LEU A 146 5.01 -4.85 0.37
N GLY A 147 4.86 -5.86 1.25
CA GLY A 147 4.26 -5.68 2.58
C GLY A 147 5.13 -4.85 3.53
N GLN A 148 6.46 -4.90 3.38
CA GLN A 148 7.43 -4.23 4.25
C GLN A 148 7.70 -2.77 3.89
N MET A 149 7.28 -2.30 2.71
CA MET A 149 7.45 -0.90 2.29
C MET A 149 6.84 0.05 3.33
N VAL A 150 7.66 0.97 3.82
CA VAL A 150 7.25 1.98 4.81
C VAL A 150 6.71 3.20 4.08
N VAL A 151 5.46 3.57 4.39
CA VAL A 151 4.76 4.65 3.67
C VAL A 151 4.65 5.95 4.46
N ALA A 152 4.72 5.85 5.80
CA ALA A 152 4.62 6.95 6.74
C ALA A 152 5.03 6.50 8.14
N SER A 153 4.97 7.39 9.12
CA SER A 153 4.99 7.06 10.55
C SER A 153 3.66 7.43 11.22
N SER A 154 3.35 6.78 12.34
CA SER A 154 2.28 7.23 13.23
C SER A 154 2.69 8.51 13.95
N LYS A 155 1.73 9.19 14.59
CA LYS A 155 2.02 10.32 15.49
C LYS A 155 2.90 9.97 16.69
N GLN A 156 3.03 8.68 17.02
CA GLN A 156 3.97 8.19 18.04
C GLN A 156 5.35 7.81 17.46
N GLY A 157 5.57 8.04 16.16
CA GLY A 157 6.82 7.71 15.47
C GLY A 157 6.96 6.24 15.08
N VAL A 158 5.88 5.44 15.15
CA VAL A 158 5.94 4.03 14.74
C VAL A 158 5.86 3.94 13.22
N PRO A 159 6.80 3.26 12.53
CA PRO A 159 6.74 3.10 11.08
C PRO A 159 5.47 2.37 10.65
N ILE A 160 4.79 2.88 9.63
CA ILE A 160 3.58 2.32 9.04
C ILE A 160 3.92 1.71 7.69
N THR A 161 3.57 0.43 7.52
CA THR A 161 3.89 -0.34 6.32
C THR A 161 2.68 -0.51 5.40
N ALA A 162 2.91 -0.93 4.15
CA ALA A 162 1.82 -1.31 3.24
C ALA A 162 0.98 -2.48 3.78
N ASP A 163 1.56 -3.39 4.57
CA ASP A 163 0.83 -4.46 5.26
C ASP A 163 -0.08 -3.90 6.38
N ASP A 164 0.33 -2.86 7.11
CA ASP A 164 -0.53 -2.21 8.11
C ASP A 164 -1.80 -1.59 7.49
N LEU A 165 -1.70 -1.20 6.22
CA LEU A 165 -2.82 -0.72 5.41
C LEU A 165 -3.66 -1.86 4.81
N GLY A 166 -3.21 -3.11 4.88
CA GLY A 166 -3.87 -4.24 4.25
C GLY A 166 -3.68 -4.32 2.73
N ALA A 167 -2.68 -3.64 2.18
CA ALA A 167 -2.57 -3.44 0.73
C ALA A 167 -1.83 -4.58 -0.01
N SER A 168 -0.94 -5.32 0.65
CA SER A 168 -0.03 -6.27 -0.04
C SER A 168 -0.72 -7.30 -0.94
N GLY A 169 -1.88 -7.81 -0.53
CA GLY A 169 -2.67 -8.75 -1.35
C GLY A 169 -3.17 -8.11 -2.64
N ALA A 170 -3.69 -6.89 -2.58
CA ALA A 170 -4.19 -6.16 -3.74
C ALA A 170 -3.05 -5.75 -4.68
N LEU A 171 -1.91 -5.30 -4.13
CA LEU A 171 -0.71 -5.01 -4.91
C LEU A 171 -0.22 -6.24 -5.67
N MET A 172 -0.17 -7.41 -5.02
CA MET A 172 0.20 -8.67 -5.68
C MET A 172 -0.73 -9.07 -6.81
N VAL A 173 -2.03 -8.76 -6.71
CA VAL A 173 -2.98 -9.05 -7.80
C VAL A 173 -2.70 -8.16 -9.00
N LEU A 174 -2.47 -6.86 -8.79
CA LEU A 174 -2.15 -5.92 -9.87
C LEU A 174 -0.81 -6.23 -10.55
N LEU A 175 0.16 -6.74 -9.79
CA LEU A 175 1.51 -7.03 -10.25
C LEU A 175 1.75 -8.50 -10.61
N LYS A 176 0.68 -9.32 -10.64
CA LYS A 176 0.78 -10.78 -10.79
C LYS A 176 1.56 -11.18 -12.04
N ASP A 177 1.25 -10.54 -13.16
CA ASP A 177 1.85 -10.86 -14.45
C ASP A 177 3.14 -10.06 -14.68
N ALA A 178 3.23 -8.86 -14.08
CA ALA A 178 4.38 -7.96 -14.18
C ALA A 178 5.66 -8.51 -13.53
N ILE A 179 5.60 -9.61 -12.77
CA ILE A 179 6.77 -10.32 -12.23
C ILE A 179 7.47 -11.21 -13.28
N HIS A 180 6.83 -11.47 -14.42
CA HIS A 180 7.39 -12.35 -15.45
C HIS A 180 8.31 -11.57 -16.40
N PRO A 181 9.55 -12.04 -16.65
CA PRO A 181 10.42 -11.44 -17.65
C PRO A 181 9.84 -11.53 -19.06
N ASN A 182 10.03 -10.48 -19.85
CA ASN A 182 9.54 -10.44 -21.22
C ASN A 182 10.60 -10.97 -22.18
N LEU A 183 10.30 -12.07 -22.87
CA LEU A 183 11.20 -12.64 -23.89
C LEU A 183 11.07 -11.88 -25.21
N MET A 184 12.20 -11.43 -25.72
CA MET A 184 12.37 -10.73 -26.99
C MET A 184 13.56 -11.33 -27.76
N GLN A 185 13.94 -10.70 -28.87
CA GLN A 185 15.10 -11.10 -29.67
C GLN A 185 15.91 -9.89 -30.19
N THR A 186 17.21 -10.09 -30.43
CA THR A 186 18.05 -9.15 -31.19
C THR A 186 17.74 -9.23 -32.70
N LEU A 187 18.34 -8.34 -33.50
CA LEU A 187 18.24 -8.39 -34.96
C LEU A 187 18.76 -9.70 -35.58
N GLU A 188 19.67 -10.39 -34.89
CA GLU A 188 20.26 -11.67 -35.31
C GLU A 188 19.52 -12.90 -34.75
N GLY A 189 18.34 -12.71 -34.13
CA GLY A 189 17.54 -13.79 -33.58
C GLY A 189 18.04 -14.36 -32.25
N THR A 190 18.97 -13.69 -31.57
CA THR A 190 19.41 -14.10 -30.22
C THR A 190 18.33 -13.73 -29.19
N PRO A 191 17.87 -14.66 -28.33
CA PRO A 191 16.85 -14.36 -27.32
C PRO A 191 17.39 -13.40 -26.23
N VAL A 192 16.55 -12.45 -25.81
CA VAL A 192 16.87 -11.43 -24.79
C VAL A 192 15.70 -11.27 -23.83
N PHE A 193 15.97 -11.09 -22.54
CA PHE A 193 14.95 -10.65 -21.59
C PHE A 193 15.00 -9.13 -21.42
N VAL A 194 13.83 -8.49 -21.45
CA VAL A 194 13.63 -7.09 -21.07
C VAL A 194 12.66 -7.07 -19.89
N HIS A 195 13.14 -6.69 -18.71
CA HIS A 195 12.33 -6.76 -17.50
C HIS A 195 12.76 -5.73 -16.46
N ALA A 196 11.78 -5.10 -15.82
CA ALA A 196 11.95 -3.98 -14.90
C ALA A 196 12.74 -2.80 -15.52
N GLY A 197 12.97 -1.77 -14.71
CA GLY A 197 13.74 -0.58 -15.08
C GLY A 197 13.70 0.48 -13.99
N PRO A 198 14.26 0.21 -12.80
CA PRO A 198 14.39 1.20 -11.73
C PRO A 198 15.38 2.32 -12.07
#